data_AF-A0A841K9D0-F1
#
_entry.id   AF-A0A841K9D0-F1
#
_cell.length_a   1.000
_cell.length_b   1.000
_cell.length_c   1.000
_cell.angle_alpha   90.00
_cell.angle_beta   90.00
_cell.angle_gamma   90.00
#
_symmetry.space_group_name_H-M   'P 1'
#
loop_
_entity.id
_entity.type
_entity.pdbx_description
1 polymer ?
#
loop_
_entity_poly.entity_id
_entity_poly.type
_entity_poly.pdbx_seq_one_letter_code
_entity_poly.pdbx_strand_id
1 'polypeptide(L)'
;MAFIHLENRRQGIDMAAEGQGTAGAGGRAALAARFATNLDGVIENLAQEYGLSPLEATRLLPPHACRWAAPERFGEIMEDLTGWGAVLFLVHTPSAIVEVKAPVPPGTFARGYYNLHGDSPLGGHLKAERCVAIGFVRRPFMGRESASIQFFDCDGASMFKVFVSRGADRTLDAGQLERFEALASRVTEAAPAPAAQ
;
A
#
# COMPACT_ATOMS: atom_id res chain seq x y z
N MET A 1 11.59 13.80 8.48
CA MET A 1 10.15 13.53 8.64
C MET A 1 9.42 14.18 7.47
N ALA A 2 8.77 13.39 6.62
CA ALA A 2 7.85 13.93 5.63
C ALA A 2 6.53 14.17 6.35
N PHE A 3 6.20 15.43 6.64
CA PHE A 3 4.89 15.77 7.19
C PHE A 3 3.84 15.54 6.10
N ILE A 4 2.90 14.64 6.34
CA ILE A 4 1.66 14.62 5.57
C ILE A 4 0.91 15.90 5.94
N HIS A 5 0.97 16.91 5.08
CA HIS A 5 0.14 18.11 5.23
C HIS A 5 -1.27 17.75 4.74
N LEU A 6 -2.13 17.35 5.68
CA LEU A 6 -3.56 17.20 5.45
C LEU A 6 -4.17 18.61 5.40
N GLU A 7 -4.36 19.14 4.19
CA GLU A 7 -5.16 20.35 4.00
C GLU A 7 -6.63 20.05 4.35
N ASN A 8 -7.07 20.62 5.46
CA ASN A 8 -8.41 20.43 6.02
C ASN A 8 -9.43 21.31 5.26
N ARG A 9 -9.98 20.80 4.15
CA ARG A 9 -11.21 21.39 3.58
C ARG A 9 -12.42 20.80 4.29
N ARG A 10 -12.94 21.53 5.29
CA ARG A 10 -14.29 21.32 5.79
C ARG A 10 -15.28 21.70 4.69
N GLN A 11 -15.93 20.71 4.10
CA GLN A 11 -17.25 20.89 3.49
C GLN A 11 -18.26 20.08 4.32
N GLY A 12 -19.40 20.72 4.57
CA GLY A 12 -20.40 20.30 5.54
C GLY A 12 -20.88 18.87 5.33
N ILE A 13 -21.12 18.20 6.45
CA ILE A 13 -21.84 16.94 6.50
C ILE A 13 -23.29 17.26 6.17
N ASP A 14 -23.72 16.91 4.97
CA ASP A 14 -25.13 16.66 4.68
C ASP A 14 -25.30 15.14 4.59
N MET A 15 -26.00 14.59 5.57
CA MET A 15 -26.36 13.18 5.65
C MET A 15 -27.52 12.94 4.68
N ALA A 16 -27.22 12.51 3.46
CA ALA A 16 -28.18 11.89 2.57
C ALA A 16 -27.71 10.46 2.27
N ALA A 17 -28.40 9.50 2.88
CA ALA A 17 -28.35 8.11 2.46
C ALA A 17 -29.09 7.98 1.12
N GLU A 18 -28.42 7.49 0.08
CA GLU A 18 -29.00 6.71 -1.03
C GLU A 18 -27.93 6.36 -2.07
N GLY A 19 -27.95 5.13 -2.59
CA GLY A 19 -27.28 4.79 -3.87
C GLY A 19 -26.33 3.58 -3.90
N GLN A 20 -26.65 2.46 -3.25
CA GLN A 20 -26.06 1.17 -3.63
C GLN A 20 -26.73 0.70 -4.94
N GLY A 21 -26.07 0.90 -6.08
CA GLY A 21 -26.56 0.33 -7.35
C GLY A 21 -25.86 0.78 -8.65
N THR A 22 -25.20 1.94 -8.68
CA THR A 22 -24.59 2.48 -9.93
C THR A 22 -23.15 2.97 -9.77
N ALA A 23 -22.64 3.08 -8.54
CA ALA A 23 -21.34 3.69 -8.23
C ALA A 23 -20.11 2.86 -8.68
N GLY A 24 -20.21 1.53 -8.84
CA GLY A 24 -19.04 0.67 -9.03
C GLY A 24 -18.39 0.69 -10.42
N ALA A 25 -19.17 0.69 -11.50
CA ALA A 25 -18.61 0.62 -12.86
C ALA A 25 -18.10 1.99 -13.36
N GLY A 26 -18.85 3.06 -13.08
CA GLY A 26 -18.47 4.43 -13.45
C GLY A 26 -17.24 4.90 -12.68
N GLY A 27 -17.18 4.64 -11.37
CA GLY A 27 -16.04 4.98 -10.52
C GLY A 27 -14.74 4.32 -10.97
N ARG A 28 -14.79 3.01 -11.31
CA ARG A 28 -13.64 2.27 -11.85
C ARG A 28 -13.11 2.88 -13.15
N ALA A 29 -13.98 3.14 -14.12
CA ALA A 29 -13.57 3.70 -15.40
C ALA A 29 -12.97 5.11 -15.23
N ALA A 30 -13.58 5.95 -14.38
CA ALA A 30 -13.10 7.29 -14.12
C ALA A 30 -11.73 7.31 -13.39
N LEU A 31 -11.53 6.46 -12.39
CA LEU A 31 -10.24 6.36 -11.69
C LEU A 31 -9.15 5.78 -12.60
N ALA A 32 -9.46 4.78 -13.43
CA ALA A 32 -8.52 4.27 -14.42
C ALA A 32 -8.10 5.35 -15.43
N ALA A 33 -9.06 6.15 -15.93
CA ALA A 33 -8.76 7.29 -16.81
C ALA A 33 -7.91 8.35 -16.12
N ARG A 34 -8.14 8.62 -14.83
CA ARG A 34 -7.28 9.49 -14.03
C ARG A 34 -5.86 8.93 -13.97
N PHE A 35 -5.68 7.66 -13.65
CA PHE A 35 -4.35 7.04 -13.55
C PHE A 35 -3.58 6.99 -14.88
N ALA A 36 -4.25 7.09 -16.02
CA ALA A 36 -3.58 7.24 -17.30
C ALA A 36 -2.82 8.59 -17.44
N THR A 37 -3.18 9.60 -16.66
CA THR A 37 -2.57 10.95 -16.74
C THR A 37 -1.93 11.41 -15.43
N ASN A 38 -2.41 10.95 -14.29
CA ASN A 38 -1.92 11.33 -12.98
C ASN A 38 -1.97 10.17 -11.98
N LEU A 39 -0.78 9.66 -11.65
CA LEU A 39 -0.55 8.62 -10.65
C LEU A 39 -0.22 9.20 -9.26
N ASP A 40 -0.63 10.42 -8.93
CA ASP A 40 -0.45 11.01 -7.59
C ASP A 40 -1.78 11.04 -6.82
N GLY A 41 -1.69 11.12 -5.49
CA GLY A 41 -2.79 11.12 -4.54
C GLY A 41 -2.70 9.98 -3.53
N VAL A 42 -3.39 10.18 -2.41
CA VAL A 42 -3.60 9.18 -1.35
C VAL A 42 -4.63 8.17 -1.86
N ILE A 43 -4.25 6.90 -1.98
CA ILE A 43 -5.12 5.85 -2.53
C ILE A 43 -6.42 5.72 -1.73
N GLU A 44 -6.39 5.84 -0.41
CA GLU A 44 -7.61 5.79 0.42
C GLU A 44 -8.61 6.90 0.05
N ASN A 45 -8.13 8.13 -0.15
CA ASN A 45 -8.98 9.26 -0.52
C ASN A 45 -9.53 9.09 -1.94
N LEU A 46 -8.70 8.61 -2.88
CA LEU A 46 -9.14 8.33 -4.24
C LEU A 46 -10.18 7.20 -4.24
N ALA A 47 -9.94 6.12 -3.49
CA ALA A 47 -10.89 5.03 -3.37
C ALA A 47 -12.26 5.55 -2.89
N GLN A 48 -12.27 6.36 -1.83
CA GLN A 48 -13.49 6.99 -1.33
C GLN A 48 -14.16 7.92 -2.37
N GLU A 49 -13.39 8.80 -3.02
CA GLU A 49 -13.88 9.74 -4.03
C GLU A 49 -14.59 9.04 -5.20
N TYR A 50 -14.06 7.88 -5.62
CA TYR A 50 -14.59 7.10 -6.73
C TYR A 50 -15.52 5.96 -6.30
N GLY A 51 -15.88 5.85 -5.01
CA GLY A 51 -16.80 4.82 -4.51
C GLY A 51 -16.25 3.39 -4.59
N LEU A 52 -14.94 3.23 -4.37
CA LEU A 52 -14.20 1.97 -4.43
C LEU A 52 -13.55 1.64 -3.09
N SER A 53 -13.17 0.39 -2.89
CA SER A 53 -12.23 0.02 -1.83
C SER A 53 -10.78 0.41 -2.19
N PRO A 54 -9.88 0.61 -1.20
CA PRO A 54 -8.45 0.82 -1.45
C PRO A 54 -7.81 -0.26 -2.32
N LEU A 55 -8.18 -1.53 -2.15
CA LEU A 55 -7.69 -2.63 -2.98
C LEU A 55 -8.14 -2.46 -4.44
N GLU A 56 -9.42 -2.16 -4.67
CA GLU A 56 -9.93 -1.95 -6.03
C GLU A 56 -9.27 -0.75 -6.70
N ALA A 57 -9.13 0.37 -6.00
CA ALA A 57 -8.42 1.54 -6.49
C ALA A 57 -6.96 1.19 -6.85
N THR A 58 -6.25 0.45 -6.00
CA THR A 58 -4.86 0.03 -6.26
C THR A 58 -4.77 -0.90 -7.48
N ARG A 59 -5.76 -1.79 -7.70
CA ARG A 59 -5.80 -2.67 -8.89
C ARG A 59 -5.98 -1.93 -10.21
N LEU A 60 -6.41 -0.67 -10.18
CA LEU A 60 -6.50 0.17 -11.38
C LEU A 60 -5.19 0.87 -11.72
N LEU A 61 -4.15 0.76 -10.86
CA LEU A 61 -2.83 1.25 -11.21
C LEU A 61 -2.26 0.45 -12.40
N PRO A 62 -1.55 1.12 -13.32
CA PRO A 62 -0.94 0.43 -14.44
C PRO A 62 0.17 -0.54 -13.98
N PRO A 63 0.51 -1.58 -14.76
CA PRO A 63 1.47 -2.61 -14.35
C PRO A 63 2.87 -2.10 -13.99
N HIS A 64 3.30 -0.97 -14.57
CA HIS A 64 4.58 -0.35 -14.22
C HIS A 64 4.57 0.33 -12.84
N ALA A 65 3.38 0.65 -12.31
CA ALA A 65 3.20 1.32 -11.03
C ALA A 65 2.82 0.36 -9.89
N CYS A 66 2.27 -0.81 -10.21
CA CYS A 66 1.93 -1.83 -9.21
C CYS A 66 2.14 -3.24 -9.76
N ARG A 67 2.92 -4.06 -9.02
CA ARG A 67 3.04 -5.50 -9.24
C ARG A 67 2.41 -6.26 -8.07
N TRP A 68 1.79 -7.39 -8.35
CA TRP A 68 0.99 -8.13 -7.37
C TRP A 68 1.69 -9.43 -6.96
N ALA A 69 1.72 -9.67 -5.65
CA ALA A 69 2.11 -10.94 -5.06
C ALA A 69 0.89 -11.63 -4.44
N ALA A 70 0.89 -12.96 -4.49
CA ALA A 70 -0.12 -13.79 -3.86
C ALA A 70 -0.05 -13.67 -2.32
N PRO A 71 -1.17 -13.73 -1.58
CA PRO A 71 -1.19 -13.55 -0.13
C PRO A 71 -0.36 -14.60 0.62
N GLU A 72 -0.12 -15.77 0.04
CA GLU A 72 0.75 -16.82 0.60
C GLU A 72 2.20 -16.36 0.77
N ARG A 73 2.61 -15.31 0.03
CA ARG A 73 3.93 -14.69 0.13
C ARG A 73 4.08 -13.76 1.34
N PHE A 74 3.05 -13.57 2.16
CA PHE A 74 3.07 -12.68 3.33
C PHE A 74 4.29 -12.93 4.22
N GLY A 75 4.52 -14.18 4.64
CA GLY A 75 5.63 -14.54 5.53
C GLY A 75 6.99 -14.30 4.88
N GLU A 76 7.15 -14.68 3.61
CA GLU A 76 8.39 -14.48 2.84
C GLU A 76 8.73 -12.98 2.71
N ILE A 77 7.73 -12.15 2.44
CA ILE A 77 7.91 -10.69 2.31
C ILE A 77 8.26 -10.05 3.65
N MET A 78 7.57 -10.43 4.74
CA MET A 78 7.85 -9.91 6.07
C MET A 78 9.24 -10.31 6.56
N GLU A 79 9.69 -11.53 6.26
CA GLU A 79 11.05 -11.98 6.57
C GLU A 79 12.10 -11.19 5.79
N ASP A 80 11.92 -10.97 4.48
CA ASP A 80 12.86 -10.19 3.67
C ASP A 80 13.02 -8.75 4.20
N LEU A 81 11.92 -8.13 4.63
CA LEU A 81 11.89 -6.78 5.22
C LEU A 81 12.76 -6.63 6.47
N THR A 82 13.05 -7.71 7.20
CA THR A 82 13.94 -7.66 8.38
C THR A 82 15.37 -7.22 8.00
N GLY A 83 15.80 -7.51 6.78
CA GLY A 83 17.12 -7.17 6.26
C GLY A 83 17.26 -5.77 5.66
N TRP A 84 16.21 -4.94 5.71
CA TRP A 84 16.18 -3.63 5.04
C TRP A 84 16.71 -2.50 5.93
N GLY A 85 16.95 -2.76 7.21
CA GLY A 85 17.19 -1.70 8.19
C GLY A 85 15.91 -0.89 8.45
N ALA A 86 16.03 0.38 8.80
CA ALA A 86 14.87 1.20 9.16
C ALA A 86 14.00 1.55 7.94
N VAL A 87 12.77 1.05 7.93
CA VAL A 87 11.72 1.40 6.96
C VAL A 87 10.67 2.30 7.62
N LEU A 88 9.71 2.82 6.85
CA LEU A 88 8.54 3.50 7.41
C LEU A 88 7.33 2.55 7.33
N PHE A 89 6.90 2.04 8.47
CA PHE A 89 5.68 1.25 8.62
C PHE A 89 4.49 2.19 8.89
N LEU A 90 3.37 2.00 8.18
CA LEU A 90 2.22 2.90 8.23
C LEU A 90 0.91 2.12 8.29
N VAL A 91 0.04 2.49 9.22
CA VAL A 91 -1.36 2.04 9.30
C VAL A 91 -2.26 3.23 8.99
N HIS A 92 -3.08 3.10 7.95
CA HIS A 92 -4.00 4.15 7.52
C HIS A 92 -5.43 3.70 7.78
N THR A 93 -6.09 4.36 8.73
CA THR A 93 -7.51 4.18 9.03
C THR A 93 -8.28 5.45 8.71
N PRO A 94 -9.61 5.42 8.62
CA PRO A 94 -10.42 6.63 8.45
C PRO A 94 -10.21 7.69 9.55
N SER A 95 -9.69 7.30 10.72
CA SER A 95 -9.56 8.18 11.89
C SER A 95 -8.12 8.54 12.23
N ALA A 96 -7.14 7.79 11.73
CA ALA A 96 -5.74 7.98 12.08
C ALA A 96 -4.81 7.41 11.01
N ILE A 97 -3.73 8.14 10.77
CA ILE A 97 -2.53 7.66 10.09
C ILE A 97 -1.45 7.53 11.15
N VAL A 98 -1.03 6.29 11.41
CA VAL A 98 0.02 5.99 12.38
C VAL A 98 1.26 5.54 11.64
N GLU A 99 2.38 6.17 11.94
CA GLU A 99 3.67 5.92 11.29
C GLU A 99 4.75 5.56 12.30
N VAL A 100 5.54 4.55 11.99
CA VAL A 100 6.71 4.13 12.78
C VAL A 100 7.89 3.96 11.84
N LYS A 101 8.94 4.76 12.05
CA LYS A 101 10.23 4.55 11.37
C LYS A 101 11.12 3.67 12.22
N ALA A 102 11.27 2.41 11.85
CA ALA A 102 12.06 1.41 12.58
C ALA A 102 12.43 0.23 11.68
N PRO A 103 13.43 -0.58 12.06
CA PRO A 103 13.62 -1.90 11.46
C PRO A 103 12.39 -2.80 11.70
N VAL A 104 11.99 -3.57 10.70
CA VAL A 104 10.97 -4.61 10.88
C VAL A 104 11.60 -5.74 11.70
N PRO A 105 11.06 -6.08 12.89
CA PRO A 105 11.59 -7.21 13.64
C PRO A 105 11.15 -8.54 12.99
N PRO A 106 11.81 -9.65 13.32
CA PRO A 106 11.33 -10.99 12.95
C PRO A 106 9.91 -11.26 13.45
N GLY A 107 9.23 -12.22 12.83
CA GLY A 107 7.92 -12.65 13.30
C GLY A 107 7.58 -14.10 13.00
N THR A 108 6.58 -14.61 13.72
CA THR A 108 6.16 -16.02 13.65
C THR A 108 4.63 -16.15 13.56
N PHE A 109 4.18 -17.13 12.77
CA PHE A 109 2.77 -17.47 12.69
C PHE A 109 2.31 -18.25 13.92
N ALA A 110 1.32 -17.70 14.64
CA ALA A 110 0.65 -18.38 15.73
C ALA A 110 -0.76 -17.81 15.94
N ARG A 111 -1.73 -18.69 16.24
CA ARG A 111 -3.11 -18.32 16.61
C ARG A 111 -3.84 -17.41 15.59
N GLY A 112 -3.58 -17.56 14.29
CA GLY A 112 -4.18 -16.76 13.21
C GLY A 112 -3.50 -15.40 12.96
N TYR A 113 -2.36 -15.13 13.60
CA TYR A 113 -1.58 -13.90 13.44
C TYR A 113 -0.15 -14.19 13.03
N TYR A 114 0.47 -13.23 12.35
CA TYR A 114 1.91 -13.08 12.25
C TYR A 114 2.36 -12.13 13.38
N ASN A 115 3.09 -12.66 14.34
CA ASN A 115 3.44 -11.99 15.59
C ASN A 115 4.83 -11.39 15.48
N LEU A 116 4.94 -10.06 15.52
CA LEU A 116 6.20 -9.34 15.47
C LEU A 116 6.87 -9.39 16.84
N HIS A 117 8.15 -9.78 16.88
CA HIS A 117 8.91 -9.91 18.13
C HIS A 117 10.39 -9.58 17.93
N GLY A 118 10.98 -8.92 18.92
CA GLY A 118 12.41 -8.58 18.91
C GLY A 118 12.65 -7.16 19.42
N ASP A 119 13.89 -6.70 19.26
CA ASP A 119 14.32 -5.37 19.67
C ASP A 119 14.03 -4.34 18.55
N SER A 120 12.79 -3.88 18.49
CA SER A 120 12.36 -2.81 17.60
C SER A 120 11.21 -2.02 18.22
N PRO A 121 11.13 -0.68 18.02
CA PRO A 121 9.93 0.09 18.34
C PRO A 121 8.67 -0.38 17.60
N LEU A 122 8.85 -1.05 16.45
CA LEU A 122 7.74 -1.68 15.73
C LEU A 122 7.49 -3.06 16.32
N GLY A 123 6.31 -3.27 16.91
CA GLY A 123 5.85 -4.56 17.41
C GLY A 123 4.35 -4.74 17.20
N GLY A 124 3.82 -5.92 17.56
CA GLY A 124 2.39 -6.20 17.54
C GLY A 124 2.01 -7.48 16.80
N HIS A 125 0.73 -7.59 16.43
CA HIS A 125 0.14 -8.79 15.88
C HIS A 125 -0.59 -8.45 14.58
N LEU A 126 -0.11 -8.99 13.46
CA LEU A 126 -0.68 -8.75 12.13
C LEU A 126 -1.59 -9.91 11.77
N LYS A 127 -2.87 -9.63 11.46
CA LYS A 127 -3.86 -10.68 11.17
C LYS A 127 -3.72 -11.22 9.74
N ALA A 128 -2.62 -11.93 9.50
CA ALA A 128 -2.18 -12.35 8.17
C ALA A 128 -3.21 -13.21 7.41
N GLU A 129 -4.04 -13.99 8.12
CA GLU A 129 -5.13 -14.79 7.51
C GLU A 129 -6.17 -13.96 6.75
N ARG A 130 -6.27 -12.66 7.05
CA ARG A 130 -7.17 -11.74 6.33
C ARG A 130 -6.55 -11.20 5.06
N CYS A 131 -5.24 -11.33 4.86
CA CYS A 131 -4.56 -10.77 3.71
C CYS A 131 -4.99 -11.53 2.45
N VAL A 132 -5.45 -10.81 1.43
CA VAL A 132 -5.90 -11.39 0.15
C VAL A 132 -5.10 -10.89 -1.04
N ALA A 133 -4.32 -9.82 -0.87
CA ALA A 133 -3.46 -9.29 -1.92
C ALA A 133 -2.31 -8.45 -1.33
N ILE A 134 -1.16 -8.48 -1.99
CA ILE A 134 0.01 -7.68 -1.62
C ILE A 134 0.49 -6.94 -2.87
N GLY A 135 0.50 -5.61 -2.82
CA GLY A 135 0.89 -4.74 -3.93
C GLY A 135 2.26 -4.12 -3.70
N PHE A 136 3.19 -4.33 -4.63
CA PHE A 136 4.45 -3.59 -4.73
C PHE A 136 4.20 -2.35 -5.58
N VAL A 137 3.95 -1.22 -4.91
CA VAL A 137 3.50 0.03 -5.51
C VAL A 137 4.66 1.03 -5.60
N ARG A 138 5.00 1.44 -6.83
CA ARG A 138 5.98 2.49 -7.12
C ARG A 138 5.33 3.58 -7.99
N ARG A 139 5.05 4.73 -7.39
CA ARG A 139 4.34 5.84 -8.06
C ARG A 139 4.69 7.18 -7.40
N PRO A 140 4.41 8.32 -8.05
CA PRO A 140 4.47 9.61 -7.39
C PRO A 140 3.56 9.67 -6.15
N PHE A 141 4.05 10.33 -5.12
CA PHE A 141 3.29 10.72 -3.95
C PHE A 141 3.73 12.13 -3.52
N MET A 142 2.81 13.09 -3.63
CA MET A 142 3.05 14.52 -3.36
C MET A 142 4.24 15.07 -4.17
N GLY A 143 4.22 14.80 -5.48
CA GLY A 143 5.22 15.27 -6.45
C GLY A 143 6.57 14.58 -6.39
N ARG A 144 6.70 13.47 -5.64
CA ARG A 144 7.97 12.76 -5.46
C ARG A 144 7.80 11.27 -5.66
N GLU A 145 8.81 10.62 -6.21
CA GLU A 145 8.84 9.17 -6.34
C GLU A 145 8.70 8.48 -4.98
N SER A 146 7.80 7.50 -4.87
CA SER A 146 7.58 6.68 -3.68
C SER A 146 7.56 5.20 -4.06
N ALA A 147 8.08 4.34 -3.18
CA ALA A 147 8.00 2.89 -3.29
C ALA A 147 7.48 2.30 -1.97
N SER A 148 6.48 1.43 -2.07
CA SER A 148 5.80 0.83 -0.91
C SER A 148 5.31 -0.58 -1.20
N ILE A 149 5.31 -1.42 -0.16
CA ILE A 149 4.62 -2.71 -0.15
C ILE A 149 3.32 -2.51 0.64
N GLN A 150 2.18 -2.77 0.02
CA GLN A 150 0.86 -2.54 0.60
C GLN A 150 0.12 -3.86 0.74
N PHE A 151 -0.36 -4.14 1.95
CA PHE A 151 -1.08 -5.37 2.28
C PHE A 151 -2.56 -5.05 2.36
N PHE A 152 -3.40 -5.85 1.70
CA PHE A 152 -4.85 -5.64 1.63
C PHE A 152 -5.61 -6.82 2.22
N ASP A 153 -6.70 -6.53 2.92
CA ASP A 153 -7.55 -7.55 3.51
C ASP A 153 -8.78 -7.93 2.67
N CYS A 154 -9.51 -8.94 3.14
CA CYS A 154 -10.72 -9.45 2.50
C CYS A 154 -11.86 -8.43 2.37
N ASP A 155 -11.83 -7.32 3.11
CA ASP A 155 -12.82 -6.23 3.00
C ASP A 155 -12.35 -5.15 1.99
N GLY A 156 -11.19 -5.36 1.36
CA GLY A 156 -10.58 -4.44 0.40
C GLY A 156 -9.83 -3.28 1.05
N ALA A 157 -9.69 -3.26 2.38
CA ALA A 157 -8.97 -2.22 3.11
C ALA A 157 -7.45 -2.45 3.06
N SER A 158 -6.65 -1.38 3.18
CA SER A 158 -5.21 -1.52 3.44
C SER A 158 -5.01 -1.90 4.91
N MET A 159 -4.40 -3.07 5.14
CA MET A 159 -4.02 -3.53 6.48
C MET A 159 -2.93 -2.64 7.07
N PHE A 160 -1.88 -2.46 6.28
CA PHE A 160 -0.72 -1.62 6.56
C PHE A 160 0.12 -1.48 5.29
N LYS A 161 1.11 -0.59 5.35
CA LYS A 161 2.05 -0.31 4.28
C LYS A 161 3.47 -0.23 4.83
N VAL A 162 4.43 -0.69 4.04
CA VAL A 162 5.85 -0.56 4.34
C VAL A 162 6.50 0.24 3.23
N PHE A 163 7.02 1.42 3.54
CA PHE A 163 7.65 2.30 2.57
C PHE A 163 9.16 2.18 2.61
N VAL A 164 9.77 2.19 1.42
CA VAL A 164 11.21 2.47 1.27
C VAL A 164 11.49 3.83 1.92
N SER A 165 12.47 3.85 2.82
CA SER A 165 12.89 5.05 3.53
C SER A 165 13.45 6.09 2.57
N ARG A 166 13.52 7.33 3.06
CA ARG A 166 14.22 8.42 2.38
C ARG A 166 15.49 8.81 3.10
N GLY A 167 16.49 9.17 2.30
CA GLY A 167 17.72 9.81 2.74
C GLY A 167 17.51 11.25 3.20
N ALA A 168 18.59 11.91 3.62
CA ALA A 168 18.56 13.30 4.10
C ALA A 168 18.15 14.30 3.01
N ASP A 169 18.53 14.04 1.76
CA ASP A 169 18.14 14.76 0.55
C ASP A 169 16.69 14.49 0.11
N ARG A 170 15.97 13.63 0.85
CA ARG A 170 14.59 13.20 0.61
C ARG A 170 14.42 12.35 -0.66
N THR A 171 15.50 11.82 -1.25
CA THR A 171 15.42 10.77 -2.28
C THR A 171 15.17 9.41 -1.62
N LEU A 172 14.71 8.41 -2.39
CA LEU A 172 14.56 7.05 -1.87
C LEU A 172 15.93 6.47 -1.52
N ASP A 173 16.01 5.74 -0.41
CA ASP A 173 17.21 5.00 -0.06
C ASP A 173 17.52 3.96 -1.15
N ALA A 174 18.68 4.10 -1.80
CA ALA A 174 19.02 3.30 -2.98
C ALA A 174 19.16 1.81 -2.65
N GLY A 175 19.70 1.47 -1.47
CA GLY A 175 19.89 0.08 -1.06
C GLY A 175 18.57 -0.62 -0.74
N GLN A 176 17.64 0.07 -0.08
CA GLN A 176 16.28 -0.43 0.12
C GLN A 176 15.49 -0.49 -1.19
N LEU A 177 15.67 0.46 -2.10
CA LEU A 177 15.02 0.44 -3.41
C LEU A 177 15.51 -0.75 -4.25
N GLU A 178 16.80 -1.07 -4.23
CA GLU A 178 17.34 -2.27 -4.89
C GLU A 178 16.72 -3.55 -4.31
N ARG A 179 16.62 -3.65 -2.98
CA ARG A 179 15.95 -4.78 -2.30
C ARG A 179 14.46 -4.86 -2.65
N PHE A 180 13.77 -3.73 -2.73
CA PHE A 180 12.37 -3.66 -3.16
C PHE A 180 12.18 -4.25 -4.56
N GLU A 181 13.02 -3.85 -5.52
CA GLU A 181 12.94 -4.34 -6.89
C GLU A 181 13.30 -5.83 -7.00
N ALA A 182 14.31 -6.28 -6.24
CA ALA A 182 14.71 -7.68 -6.18
C ALA A 182 13.62 -8.57 -5.55
N LEU A 183 13.04 -8.14 -4.42
CA LEU A 183 11.95 -8.85 -3.75
C LEU A 183 10.72 -8.94 -4.66
N ALA A 184 10.29 -7.80 -5.22
CA ALA A 184 9.14 -7.77 -6.12
C ALA A 184 9.34 -8.71 -7.32
N SER A 185 10.53 -8.72 -7.94
CA SER A 185 10.82 -9.62 -9.07
C SER A 185 10.77 -11.10 -8.69
N ARG A 186 11.02 -11.44 -7.42
CA ARG A 186 11.00 -12.82 -6.92
C ARG A 186 9.60 -13.30 -6.55
N VAL A 187 8.77 -12.44 -5.96
CA VAL A 187 7.49 -12.84 -5.32
C VAL A 187 6.24 -12.40 -6.08
N THR A 188 6.38 -11.56 -7.10
CA THR A 188 5.27 -11.15 -7.96
C THR A 188 5.24 -12.02 -9.22
N GLU A 189 4.04 -12.34 -9.71
CA GLU A 189 3.92 -13.00 -11.00
C GLU A 189 4.39 -12.05 -12.11
N ALA A 190 5.04 -12.57 -13.14
CA ALA A 190 5.31 -11.78 -14.33
C ALA A 190 3.97 -11.29 -14.89
N ALA A 191 3.86 -9.98 -15.14
CA ALA A 191 2.67 -9.43 -15.79
C ALA A 191 2.37 -10.24 -17.07
N PRO A 192 1.11 -10.57 -17.36
CA PRO A 192 0.78 -11.20 -18.64
C PRO A 192 1.33 -10.30 -19.76
N ALA A 193 2.08 -10.89 -20.68
CA ALA A 193 2.59 -10.18 -21.85
C ALA A 193 1.41 -9.44 -22.54
N PRO A 194 1.61 -8.22 -23.05
CA PRO A 194 0.55 -7.52 -23.77
C PRO A 194 0.06 -8.44 -24.90
N ALA A 195 -1.26 -8.64 -24.96
CA ALA A 195 -1.87 -9.41 -26.04
C ALA A 195 -1.38 -8.83 -27.38
N ALA A 196 -0.74 -9.66 -28.18
CA ALA A 196 -0.35 -9.28 -29.54
C ALA A 196 -1.63 -8.90 -30.30
N GLN A 197 -1.62 -7.69 -30.87
CA GLN A 197 -2.66 -7.20 -31.78
C GLN A 197 -2.64 -7.99 -33.09
#